data_AF-A0A943DX47-F1
#
_entry.id   AF-A0A943DX47-F1
#
_cell.length_a   1.000
_cell.length_b   1.000
_cell.length_c   1.000
_cell.angle_alpha   90.00
_cell.angle_beta   90.00
_cell.angle_gamma   90.00
#
_symmetry.space_group_name_H-M   'P 1'
#
loop_
_entity.id
_entity.type
_entity.pdbx_description
1 polymer ?
#
loop_
_entity_poly.entity_id
_entity_poly.type
_entity_poly.pdbx_seq_one_letter_code
_entity_poly.pdbx_strand_id
1 'polypeptide(L)'
;MKKIFTLALAAAAVVGASASPLSFKSAPQIKLTQSKNQLTATSMKTMSVASRADETTPELTGGEYVAQFAMDFQDGFGSANPRTAKITRDGEGYVLDLGLNGLFTDLTVNDVKVEKVALEGNDGTTTYFWGIPRGQVVMNDVELNDGSKVDVYIGGYAIYDMDQTGAYAYKGNSSGMDPMFECSASGDFLRLIQFNWNGTTAPVSGIWFAADIQGKTYDIGLDVMDPVYYQNNASYSTTKAGEEGDEDISGECYVLPVTYQQLGSGYEAYGVADCGGAIISIVDGNDATCYPNVAIYYAGSAIYWGDAQNSADNFAAAGSFAENGDTKTITYDDLSWLLGNGQELGYFTNTTITFGGTGAINDVAVDNNNAPVEYFNLQGVRVNEPVAGQIVIRRQGNEVSKLLVK
;
A
#
# COMPACT_ATOMS: atom_id res chain seq x y z
N MET A 1 18.68 -19.85 22.16
CA MET A 1 18.80 -20.57 20.87
C MET A 1 17.49 -20.38 20.11
N LYS A 2 17.34 -19.25 19.42
CA LYS A 2 16.25 -19.06 18.45
C LYS A 2 16.74 -19.70 17.14
N LYS A 3 15.91 -20.58 16.57
CA LYS A 3 16.24 -21.35 15.37
C LYS A 3 16.09 -20.47 14.15
N ILE A 4 17.23 -20.05 13.64
CA ILE A 4 17.50 -19.66 12.28
C ILE A 4 16.91 -20.70 11.32
N PHE A 5 15.89 -20.32 10.56
CA PHE A 5 15.29 -21.19 9.54
C PHE A 5 15.70 -20.70 8.16
N THR A 6 16.62 -21.46 7.55
CA THR A 6 16.78 -21.50 6.10
C THR A 6 15.42 -21.83 5.47
N LEU A 7 14.87 -20.90 4.68
CA LEU A 7 13.62 -21.09 3.93
C LEU A 7 13.75 -22.31 3.01
N ALA A 8 13.19 -23.44 3.41
CA ALA A 8 13.04 -24.61 2.56
C ALA A 8 11.75 -24.46 1.73
N LEU A 9 11.92 -24.43 0.41
CA LEU A 9 10.88 -24.39 -0.60
C LEU A 9 9.98 -25.63 -0.48
N ALA A 10 8.77 -25.49 0.07
CA ALA A 10 7.76 -26.53 0.01
C ALA A 10 7.00 -26.40 -1.32
N ALA A 11 7.33 -27.28 -2.28
CA ALA A 11 6.60 -27.37 -3.53
C ALA A 11 5.12 -27.70 -3.26
N ALA A 12 4.22 -26.76 -3.59
CA ALA A 12 2.79 -27.01 -3.57
C ALA A 12 2.43 -28.10 -4.59
N ALA A 13 1.61 -29.06 -4.17
CA ALA A 13 1.17 -30.17 -4.99
C ALA A 13 0.37 -29.67 -6.20
N VAL A 14 0.78 -30.12 -7.39
CA VAL A 14 0.10 -29.87 -8.67
C VAL A 14 -1.31 -30.46 -8.62
N VAL A 15 -2.31 -29.60 -8.45
CA VAL A 15 -3.71 -29.95 -8.68
C VAL A 15 -3.98 -29.82 -10.18
N GLY A 16 -4.33 -30.94 -10.80
CA GLY A 16 -5.09 -31.13 -12.04
C GLY A 16 -4.87 -30.12 -13.18
N ALA A 17 -4.36 -30.62 -14.32
CA ALA A 17 -4.30 -29.89 -15.59
C ALA A 17 -5.65 -29.25 -15.96
N SER A 18 -5.82 -27.97 -15.64
CA SER A 18 -6.82 -27.08 -16.21
C SER A 18 -6.20 -26.39 -17.43
N ALA A 19 -7.03 -26.08 -18.44
CA ALA A 19 -6.59 -25.32 -19.60
C ALA A 19 -5.83 -24.06 -19.14
N SER A 20 -4.74 -23.70 -19.83
CA SER A 20 -3.93 -22.53 -19.49
C SER A 20 -4.84 -21.35 -19.18
N PRO A 21 -4.80 -20.77 -17.96
CA PRO A 21 -5.67 -19.67 -17.60
C PRO A 21 -5.43 -18.50 -18.56
N LEU A 22 -6.52 -17.84 -18.98
CA LEU A 22 -6.42 -16.60 -19.75
C LEU A 22 -5.61 -15.59 -18.91
N SER A 23 -4.70 -14.87 -19.57
CA SER A 23 -3.87 -13.85 -18.93
C SER A 23 -3.62 -12.70 -19.90
N PHE A 24 -3.33 -11.53 -19.37
CA PHE A 24 -2.87 -10.40 -20.18
C PHE A 24 -1.51 -10.71 -20.77
N LYS A 25 -1.32 -10.39 -22.05
CA LYS A 25 -0.02 -10.56 -22.72
C LYS A 25 1.05 -9.61 -22.14
N SER A 26 0.65 -8.41 -21.76
CA SER A 26 1.49 -7.39 -21.13
C SER A 26 1.75 -7.62 -19.64
N ALA A 27 0.99 -8.52 -19.01
CA ALA A 27 1.13 -8.88 -17.60
C ALA A 27 0.77 -10.36 -17.39
N PRO A 28 1.56 -11.32 -17.92
CA PRO A 28 1.20 -12.73 -17.97
C PRO A 28 1.05 -13.41 -16.61
N GLN A 29 1.60 -12.80 -15.56
CA GLN A 29 1.42 -13.18 -14.16
C GLN A 29 -0.01 -12.91 -13.66
N ILE A 30 -0.73 -11.98 -14.27
CA ILE A 30 -2.12 -11.66 -13.94
C ILE A 30 -3.04 -12.68 -14.63
N LYS A 31 -3.67 -13.53 -13.83
CA LYS A 31 -4.59 -14.57 -14.31
C LYS A 31 -6.03 -14.10 -14.19
N LEU A 32 -6.79 -14.25 -15.28
CA LEU A 32 -8.21 -13.95 -15.30
C LEU A 32 -8.97 -15.13 -14.69
N THR A 33 -9.86 -14.84 -13.75
CA THR A 33 -10.62 -15.88 -13.04
C THR A 33 -12.12 -15.56 -13.03
N GLN A 34 -12.95 -16.60 -13.11
CA GLN A 34 -14.39 -16.49 -12.81
C GLN A 34 -14.65 -16.59 -11.30
N SER A 35 -13.63 -16.90 -10.50
CA SER A 35 -13.66 -16.98 -9.04
C SER A 35 -12.22 -16.84 -8.50
N LYS A 36 -11.90 -15.70 -7.88
CA LYS A 36 -10.62 -15.49 -7.20
C LYS A 36 -10.55 -16.30 -5.91
N ASN A 37 -9.32 -16.65 -5.51
CA ASN A 37 -9.00 -17.11 -4.17
C ASN A 37 -8.30 -15.99 -3.39
N GLN A 38 -8.66 -15.93 -2.12
CA GLN A 38 -7.99 -15.32 -0.97
C GLN A 38 -6.88 -14.31 -1.27
N LEU A 39 -7.23 -13.03 -1.11
CA LEU A 39 -6.26 -12.01 -0.72
C LEU A 39 -6.72 -11.42 0.61
N THR A 40 -5.77 -11.06 1.46
CA THR A 40 -6.09 -10.42 2.72
C THR A 40 -6.01 -8.91 2.53
N ALA A 41 -6.96 -8.16 3.07
CA ALA A 41 -6.90 -6.72 3.11
C ALA A 41 -7.43 -6.31 4.49
N THR A 42 -6.86 -5.29 5.13
CA THR A 42 -7.21 -4.94 6.52
C THR A 42 -8.33 -3.90 6.58
N SER A 43 -9.39 -4.18 7.34
CA SER A 43 -10.52 -3.27 7.46
C SER A 43 -10.20 -2.24 8.51
N MET A 44 -10.21 -0.97 8.12
CA MET A 44 -10.34 0.11 9.09
C MET A 44 -11.59 0.93 8.80
N LYS A 45 -12.43 1.11 9.83
CA LYS A 45 -13.52 2.08 9.77
C LYS A 45 -12.98 3.46 10.10
N THR A 46 -13.11 4.39 9.17
CA THR A 46 -13.07 5.83 9.45
C THR A 46 -14.45 6.32 9.90
N MET A 47 -14.49 7.46 10.58
CA MET A 47 -15.76 8.13 10.87
C MET A 47 -16.28 8.74 9.58
N SER A 48 -17.34 8.15 9.05
CA SER A 48 -18.05 8.68 7.88
C SER A 48 -18.54 10.10 8.12
N VAL A 49 -18.30 10.98 7.16
CA VAL A 49 -19.19 12.11 6.88
C VAL A 49 -20.03 11.68 5.69
N ALA A 50 -21.10 10.93 5.97
CA ALA A 50 -22.10 10.59 4.97
C ALA A 50 -23.13 11.73 4.92
N SER A 51 -23.41 12.28 3.74
CA SER A 51 -24.46 13.30 3.60
C SER A 51 -25.82 12.62 3.48
N ARG A 52 -26.77 13.03 4.32
CA ARG A 52 -28.16 12.58 4.19
C ARG A 52 -28.85 13.38 3.08
N ALA A 53 -30.00 12.91 2.62
CA ALA A 53 -30.84 13.63 1.66
C ALA A 53 -30.90 15.14 2.00
N ASP A 54 -30.48 15.97 1.04
CA ASP A 54 -30.35 17.43 1.07
C ASP A 54 -29.11 18.06 1.74
N GLU A 55 -28.09 17.29 2.14
CA GLU A 55 -26.78 17.80 2.59
C GLU A 55 -25.71 17.70 1.49
N THR A 56 -24.87 18.74 1.35
CA THR A 56 -23.77 18.76 0.39
C THR A 56 -22.61 17.89 0.89
N THR A 57 -22.35 16.75 0.25
CA THR A 57 -21.08 16.02 0.39
C THR A 57 -19.91 17.02 0.27
N PRO A 58 -18.94 17.04 1.20
CA PRO A 58 -17.80 17.94 1.10
C PRO A 58 -17.12 17.84 -0.28
N GLU A 59 -16.78 18.99 -0.86
CA GLU A 59 -16.05 19.03 -2.13
C GLU A 59 -14.62 18.53 -1.93
N LEU A 60 -14.10 17.78 -2.92
CA LEU A 60 -12.74 17.25 -2.86
C LEU A 60 -11.75 18.36 -3.17
N THR A 61 -10.63 18.41 -2.44
CA THR A 61 -9.62 19.47 -2.65
C THR A 61 -8.70 19.19 -3.83
N GLY A 62 -8.68 17.96 -4.34
CA GLY A 62 -7.73 17.56 -5.37
C GLY A 62 -6.34 17.31 -4.80
N GLY A 63 -5.50 16.59 -5.54
CA GLY A 63 -4.13 16.33 -5.12
C GLY A 63 -3.67 14.91 -5.45
N GLU A 64 -2.49 14.58 -4.97
CA GLU A 64 -1.94 13.25 -5.08
C GLU A 64 -2.32 12.42 -3.83
N TYR A 65 -2.52 11.12 -4.04
CA TYR A 65 -3.00 10.14 -3.07
C TYR A 65 -2.13 8.87 -3.19
N VAL A 66 -2.23 7.95 -2.25
CA VAL A 66 -1.61 6.63 -2.26
C VAL A 66 -2.70 5.62 -2.52
N ALA A 67 -2.70 5.00 -3.70
CA ALA A 67 -3.50 3.81 -3.97
C ALA A 67 -2.74 2.56 -3.53
N GLN A 68 -3.41 1.72 -2.76
CA GLN A 68 -2.91 0.39 -2.42
C GLN A 68 -3.49 -0.65 -3.36
N PHE A 69 -2.63 -1.52 -3.91
CA PHE A 69 -3.07 -2.54 -4.86
C PHE A 69 -2.89 -3.92 -4.28
N ALA A 70 -3.95 -4.70 -4.25
CA ALA A 70 -3.85 -6.13 -4.06
C ALA A 70 -3.68 -6.81 -5.43
N MET A 71 -2.61 -7.60 -5.56
CA MET A 71 -2.38 -8.46 -6.72
C MET A 71 -2.37 -9.91 -6.28
N ASP A 72 -3.27 -10.73 -6.83
CA ASP A 72 -3.29 -12.19 -6.63
C ASP A 72 -2.24 -12.82 -7.55
N PHE A 73 -1.01 -12.98 -7.04
CA PHE A 73 -0.04 -13.87 -7.65
C PHE A 73 -0.21 -15.25 -7.02
N GLN A 74 -0.68 -16.22 -7.80
CA GLN A 74 -0.96 -17.61 -7.43
C GLN A 74 0.24 -18.40 -6.80
N ASP A 75 1.34 -17.72 -6.48
CA ASP A 75 2.52 -18.22 -5.79
C ASP A 75 2.63 -17.72 -4.32
N GLY A 76 1.59 -17.05 -3.80
CA GLY A 76 1.48 -16.70 -2.38
C GLY A 76 2.15 -15.37 -1.98
N PHE A 77 2.36 -14.47 -2.94
CA PHE A 77 2.76 -13.08 -2.68
C PHE A 77 1.60 -12.16 -3.05
N GLY A 78 1.07 -11.44 -2.06
CA GLY A 78 0.30 -10.22 -2.26
C GLY A 78 1.06 -9.12 -1.55
N SER A 79 1.58 -8.13 -2.28
CA SER A 79 2.10 -6.91 -1.65
C SER A 79 1.11 -5.81 -1.98
N ALA A 80 0.60 -5.10 -0.96
CA ALA A 80 -0.11 -3.85 -1.17
C ALA A 80 0.92 -2.77 -1.51
N ASN A 81 1.42 -2.78 -2.74
CA ASN A 81 2.42 -1.80 -3.16
C ASN A 81 1.75 -0.43 -3.21
N PRO A 82 2.11 0.54 -2.35
CA PRO A 82 1.58 1.88 -2.50
C PRO A 82 2.05 2.44 -3.85
N ARG A 83 1.13 3.00 -4.63
CA ARG A 83 1.50 3.84 -5.77
C ARG A 83 0.78 5.16 -5.69
N THR A 84 1.45 6.19 -6.21
CA THR A 84 0.85 7.51 -6.34
C THR A 84 -0.33 7.44 -7.30
N ALA A 85 -1.49 7.82 -6.77
CA ALA A 85 -2.72 8.11 -7.47
C ALA A 85 -2.94 9.62 -7.44
N LYS A 86 -3.85 10.14 -8.26
CA LYS A 86 -4.12 11.58 -8.30
C LYS A 86 -5.58 11.86 -8.59
N ILE A 87 -6.19 12.73 -7.79
CA ILE A 87 -7.51 13.28 -8.09
C ILE A 87 -7.40 14.72 -8.59
N THR A 88 -8.07 15.01 -9.69
CA THR A 88 -8.06 16.34 -10.31
C THR A 88 -9.49 16.77 -10.57
N ARG A 89 -9.78 18.05 -10.33
CA ARG A 89 -11.09 18.62 -10.65
C ARG A 89 -11.32 18.62 -12.16
N ASP A 90 -12.48 18.15 -12.59
CA ASP A 90 -12.90 18.10 -14.00
C ASP A 90 -14.36 18.58 -14.13
N GLY A 91 -14.54 19.85 -14.51
CA GLY A 91 -15.86 20.48 -14.59
C GLY A 91 -16.57 20.52 -13.23
N GLU A 92 -17.77 19.92 -13.17
CA GLU A 92 -18.59 19.79 -11.96
C GLU A 92 -18.23 18.55 -11.11
N GLY A 93 -17.33 17.68 -11.60
CA GLY A 93 -16.87 16.48 -10.91
C GLY A 93 -15.35 16.42 -10.81
N TYR A 94 -14.82 15.19 -10.70
CA TYR A 94 -13.39 14.93 -10.59
C TYR A 94 -12.99 13.75 -11.47
N VAL A 95 -11.71 13.64 -11.78
CA VAL A 95 -11.08 12.46 -12.38
C VAL A 95 -10.04 11.91 -11.42
N LEU A 96 -9.96 10.59 -11.31
CA LEU A 96 -9.03 9.86 -10.47
C LEU A 96 -8.12 9.00 -11.35
N ASP A 97 -6.83 9.35 -11.38
CA ASP A 97 -5.77 8.42 -11.76
C ASP A 97 -5.63 7.40 -10.63
N LEU A 98 -5.90 6.13 -10.95
CA LEU A 98 -5.84 5.03 -9.99
C LEU A 98 -4.41 4.58 -9.67
N GLY A 99 -3.36 5.20 -10.23
CA GLY A 99 -1.96 4.84 -10.00
C GLY A 99 -1.52 3.57 -10.75
N LEU A 100 -2.27 3.17 -11.77
CA LEU A 100 -2.05 1.95 -12.54
C LEU A 100 -1.02 2.10 -13.67
N ASN A 101 -0.69 3.34 -14.04
CA ASN A 101 0.28 3.60 -15.10
C ASN A 101 1.67 3.01 -14.75
N GLY A 102 2.31 2.37 -15.73
CA GLY A 102 3.59 1.68 -15.55
C GLY A 102 3.50 0.35 -14.79
N LEU A 103 2.30 -0.12 -14.39
CA LEU A 103 2.13 -1.52 -13.95
C LEU A 103 2.10 -2.49 -15.15
N PHE A 104 1.66 -1.98 -16.30
CA PHE A 104 1.58 -2.72 -17.56
C PHE A 104 2.56 -2.11 -18.57
N THR A 105 3.35 -2.94 -19.26
CA THR A 105 4.44 -2.47 -20.13
C THR A 105 3.95 -1.70 -21.35
N ASP A 106 2.77 -2.05 -21.89
CA ASP A 106 2.28 -1.58 -23.18
C ASP A 106 0.80 -1.17 -23.15
N LEU A 107 0.29 -0.77 -21.98
CA LEU A 107 -1.09 -0.30 -21.82
C LEU A 107 -1.11 1.11 -21.27
N THR A 108 -1.97 1.94 -21.86
CA THR A 108 -2.38 3.22 -21.29
C THR A 108 -3.58 2.97 -20.39
N VAL A 109 -3.50 3.46 -19.16
CA VAL A 109 -4.60 3.42 -18.20
C VAL A 109 -5.31 4.76 -18.25
N ASN A 110 -6.63 4.72 -18.40
CA ASN A 110 -7.47 5.90 -18.36
C ASN A 110 -7.76 6.29 -16.91
N ASP A 111 -7.77 7.59 -16.65
CA ASP A 111 -8.37 8.13 -15.43
C ASP A 111 -9.87 7.83 -15.41
N VAL A 112 -10.42 7.61 -14.22
CA VAL A 112 -11.85 7.34 -14.03
C VAL A 112 -12.56 8.56 -13.48
N LYS A 113 -13.79 8.81 -13.94
CA LYS A 113 -14.60 9.88 -13.37
C LYS A 113 -15.07 9.53 -11.97
N VAL A 114 -15.00 10.52 -11.10
CA VAL A 114 -15.54 10.52 -9.76
C VAL A 114 -16.70 11.51 -9.71
N GLU A 115 -17.88 11.00 -9.41
CA GLU A 115 -19.16 11.70 -9.44
C GLU A 115 -19.95 11.41 -8.16
N LYS A 116 -21.03 12.15 -7.91
CA LYS A 116 -21.93 11.86 -6.79
C LYS A 116 -22.77 10.65 -7.12
N VAL A 117 -22.62 9.57 -6.35
CA VAL A 117 -23.40 8.34 -6.45
C VAL A 117 -24.29 8.17 -5.23
N ALA A 118 -25.44 7.52 -5.42
CA ALA A 118 -26.46 7.36 -4.40
C ALA A 118 -26.45 5.94 -3.82
N LEU A 119 -26.61 5.84 -2.50
CA LEU A 119 -26.87 4.61 -1.77
C LEU A 119 -28.24 4.68 -1.11
N GLU A 120 -29.13 3.75 -1.46
CA GLU A 120 -30.44 3.60 -0.82
C GLU A 120 -30.34 2.69 0.40
N GLY A 121 -30.69 3.22 1.57
CA GLY A 121 -30.83 2.47 2.80
C GLY A 121 -32.09 1.60 2.80
N ASN A 122 -32.07 0.53 3.60
CA ASN A 122 -33.23 -0.35 3.78
C ASN A 122 -34.45 0.37 4.39
N ASP A 123 -34.24 1.54 4.99
CA ASP A 123 -35.27 2.42 5.55
C ASP A 123 -35.85 3.41 4.52
N GLY A 124 -35.40 3.36 3.27
CA GLY A 124 -35.79 4.27 2.19
C GLY A 124 -35.04 5.60 2.17
N THR A 125 -34.03 5.79 3.04
CA THR A 125 -33.19 6.98 3.05
C THR A 125 -32.15 6.90 1.94
N THR A 126 -32.03 7.95 1.12
CA THR A 126 -30.91 8.09 0.16
C THR A 126 -29.76 8.85 0.78
N THR A 127 -28.55 8.29 0.66
CA THR A 127 -27.29 8.90 1.09
C THR A 127 -26.40 9.10 -0.14
N TYR A 128 -25.70 10.24 -0.23
CA TYR A 128 -24.84 10.55 -1.37
C TYR A 128 -23.36 10.51 -0.99
N PHE A 129 -22.56 9.94 -1.88
CA PHE A 129 -21.11 9.82 -1.75
C PHE A 129 -20.42 10.24 -3.04
N TRP A 130 -19.17 10.70 -2.95
CA TRP A 130 -18.30 10.68 -4.13
C TRP A 130 -17.99 9.22 -4.47
N GLY A 131 -18.02 8.86 -5.74
CA GLY A 131 -17.80 7.49 -6.17
C GLY A 131 -17.43 7.37 -7.64
N ILE A 132 -16.98 6.19 -8.04
CA ILE A 132 -16.64 5.86 -9.42
C ILE A 132 -17.81 5.08 -10.01
N PRO A 133 -18.59 5.65 -10.94
CA PRO A 133 -19.58 4.88 -11.67
C PRO A 133 -18.97 3.61 -12.29
N ARG A 134 -19.59 2.45 -12.04
CA ARG A 134 -19.18 1.17 -12.62
C ARG A 134 -19.35 1.16 -14.15
N GLY A 135 -18.61 0.27 -14.82
CA GLY A 135 -18.61 0.15 -16.28
C GLY A 135 -17.71 1.15 -17.00
N GLN A 136 -17.08 2.09 -16.28
CA GLN A 136 -16.06 2.96 -16.85
C GLN A 136 -14.84 2.15 -17.31
N VAL A 137 -14.45 2.30 -18.57
CA VAL A 137 -13.33 1.59 -19.17
C VAL A 137 -12.01 2.20 -18.69
N VAL A 138 -11.20 1.39 -18.04
CA VAL A 138 -9.91 1.76 -17.45
C VAL A 138 -8.76 1.41 -18.39
N MET A 139 -8.87 0.31 -19.14
CA MET A 139 -7.88 -0.08 -20.16
C MET A 139 -8.61 -0.57 -21.39
N ASN A 140 -8.25 -0.03 -22.56
CA ASN A 140 -8.85 -0.40 -23.85
C ASN A 140 -8.01 -1.48 -24.53
N ASP A 141 -8.66 -2.36 -25.30
CA ASP A 141 -8.01 -3.27 -26.26
C ASP A 141 -6.88 -4.13 -25.67
N VAL A 142 -7.02 -4.56 -24.41
CA VAL A 142 -6.02 -5.38 -23.70
C VAL A 142 -5.92 -6.74 -24.38
N GLU A 143 -4.74 -7.05 -24.95
CA GLU A 143 -4.49 -8.32 -25.63
C GLU A 143 -4.29 -9.46 -24.62
N LEU A 144 -5.06 -10.54 -24.78
CA LEU A 144 -4.94 -11.77 -24.02
C LEU A 144 -3.91 -12.72 -24.66
N ASN A 145 -3.46 -13.72 -23.92
CA ASN A 145 -2.53 -14.74 -24.39
C ASN A 145 -3.04 -15.59 -25.57
N ASP A 146 -4.35 -15.63 -25.80
CA ASP A 146 -4.96 -16.29 -26.97
C ASP A 146 -5.09 -15.36 -28.20
N GLY A 147 -4.62 -14.11 -28.09
CA GLY A 147 -4.66 -13.09 -29.13
C GLY A 147 -5.99 -12.32 -29.22
N SER A 148 -7.01 -12.67 -28.42
CA SER A 148 -8.22 -11.85 -28.31
C SER A 148 -7.91 -10.54 -27.58
N LYS A 149 -8.79 -9.54 -27.78
CA LYS A 149 -8.70 -8.23 -27.13
C LYS A 149 -9.97 -7.95 -26.34
N VAL A 150 -9.78 -7.34 -25.17
CA VAL A 150 -10.87 -7.03 -24.25
C VAL A 150 -10.68 -5.65 -23.65
N ASP A 151 -11.78 -4.96 -23.36
CA ASP A 151 -11.75 -3.78 -22.51
C ASP A 151 -11.83 -4.21 -21.05
N VAL A 152 -11.05 -3.55 -20.20
CA VAL A 152 -11.12 -3.69 -18.75
C VAL A 152 -11.83 -2.48 -18.17
N TYR A 153 -12.83 -2.73 -17.33
CA TYR A 153 -13.68 -1.68 -16.75
C TYR A 153 -13.84 -1.83 -15.23
N ILE A 154 -14.34 -0.78 -14.58
CA ILE A 154 -14.66 -0.78 -13.15
C ILE A 154 -15.83 -1.74 -12.90
N GLY A 155 -15.57 -2.85 -12.21
CA GLY A 155 -16.56 -3.88 -11.96
C GLY A 155 -17.52 -3.56 -10.81
N GLY A 156 -17.09 -2.75 -9.84
CA GLY A 156 -17.79 -2.54 -8.57
C GLY A 156 -16.87 -2.68 -7.35
N TYR A 157 -17.32 -3.40 -6.32
CA TYR A 157 -16.50 -3.76 -5.15
C TYR A 157 -15.95 -5.18 -5.21
N ALA A 158 -14.68 -5.36 -4.86
CA ALA A 158 -14.17 -6.60 -4.28
C ALA A 158 -14.39 -6.61 -2.77
N ILE A 159 -14.79 -7.75 -2.23
CA ILE A 159 -15.00 -7.93 -0.79
C ILE A 159 -14.09 -9.04 -0.26
N TYR A 160 -13.46 -8.75 0.87
CA TYR A 160 -12.61 -9.64 1.63
C TYR A 160 -13.10 -9.67 3.07
N ASP A 161 -12.96 -10.80 3.75
CA ASP A 161 -13.33 -10.90 5.17
C ASP A 161 -12.41 -11.87 5.90
N MET A 162 -12.17 -11.54 7.16
CA MET A 162 -11.24 -12.22 8.05
C MET A 162 -11.76 -13.60 8.43
N ASP A 163 -10.93 -14.62 8.29
CA ASP A 163 -11.17 -15.96 8.77
C ASP A 163 -10.70 -16.13 10.24
N GLN A 164 -10.90 -17.32 10.78
CA GLN A 164 -10.61 -17.62 12.19
C GLN A 164 -9.12 -17.57 12.54
N THR A 165 -8.24 -17.47 11.55
CA THR A 165 -6.78 -17.35 11.72
C THR A 165 -6.29 -15.90 11.67
N GLY A 166 -7.19 -14.94 11.47
CA GLY A 166 -6.85 -13.54 11.24
C GLY A 166 -6.54 -13.21 9.78
N ALA A 167 -6.50 -14.22 8.90
CA ALA A 167 -6.26 -14.03 7.48
C ALA A 167 -7.55 -13.63 6.77
N TYR A 168 -7.50 -12.62 5.93
CA TYR A 168 -8.63 -12.22 5.11
C TYR A 168 -8.65 -13.04 3.83
N ALA A 169 -9.85 -13.49 3.51
CA ALA A 169 -10.14 -14.24 2.32
C ALA A 169 -11.06 -13.40 1.45
N TYR A 170 -10.72 -13.32 0.16
CA TYR A 170 -11.66 -12.88 -0.86
C TYR A 170 -12.97 -13.67 -0.72
N LYS A 171 -14.07 -12.95 -0.60
CA LYS A 171 -15.42 -13.53 -0.47
C LYS A 171 -16.19 -13.45 -1.77
N GLY A 172 -15.78 -12.57 -2.69
CA GLY A 172 -16.51 -12.30 -3.93
C GLY A 172 -16.54 -10.81 -4.28
N ASN A 173 -17.20 -10.52 -5.41
CA ASN A 173 -17.37 -9.17 -5.92
C ASN A 173 -18.85 -8.78 -5.93
N SER A 174 -19.12 -7.50 -5.69
CA SER A 174 -20.42 -6.89 -5.94
C SER A 174 -20.36 -6.02 -7.19
N SER A 175 -21.12 -6.41 -8.22
CA SER A 175 -21.38 -5.59 -9.40
C SER A 175 -22.63 -4.70 -9.28
N GLY A 176 -23.34 -4.79 -8.15
CA GLY A 176 -24.61 -4.10 -7.91
C GLY A 176 -24.45 -2.68 -7.36
N MET A 177 -23.25 -2.27 -7.00
CA MET A 177 -22.97 -0.97 -6.37
C MET A 177 -21.71 -0.33 -6.95
N ASP A 178 -21.70 1.00 -6.99
CA ASP A 178 -20.55 1.79 -7.41
C ASP A 178 -19.54 1.93 -6.27
N PRO A 179 -18.22 1.84 -6.53
CA PRO A 179 -17.19 2.29 -5.61
C PRO A 179 -17.48 3.70 -5.11
N MET A 180 -17.44 3.89 -3.80
CA MET A 180 -17.86 5.07 -3.07
C MET A 180 -16.80 5.36 -2.04
N PHE A 181 -16.63 6.64 -1.75
CA PHE A 181 -15.62 7.12 -0.85
C PHE A 181 -16.20 7.91 0.30
N GLU A 182 -15.64 7.71 1.48
CA GLU A 182 -15.74 8.66 2.58
C GLU A 182 -14.81 9.83 2.30
N CYS A 183 -15.27 11.02 2.66
CA CYS A 183 -14.50 12.25 2.54
C CYS A 183 -14.45 12.98 3.89
N SER A 184 -13.30 13.55 4.25
CA SER A 184 -13.23 14.42 5.42
C SER A 184 -14.04 15.71 5.19
N ALA A 185 -14.42 16.39 6.28
CA ALA A 185 -15.07 17.69 6.19
C ALA A 185 -14.22 18.74 5.43
N SER A 186 -12.90 18.57 5.39
CA SER A 186 -11.98 19.46 4.66
C SER A 186 -11.82 19.12 3.18
N GLY A 187 -12.28 17.96 2.71
CA GLY A 187 -12.13 17.55 1.31
C GLY A 187 -10.80 16.87 0.97
N ASP A 188 -9.86 16.84 1.91
CA ASP A 188 -8.48 16.39 1.68
C ASP A 188 -8.32 14.88 1.77
N PHE A 189 -9.19 14.21 2.54
CA PHE A 189 -9.14 12.77 2.73
C PHE A 189 -10.20 12.09 1.87
N LEU A 190 -9.80 11.04 1.15
CA LEU A 190 -10.68 10.15 0.41
C LEU A 190 -10.38 8.72 0.90
N ARG A 191 -11.40 7.89 1.12
CA ARG A 191 -11.20 6.47 1.47
C ARG A 191 -12.32 5.62 0.95
N LEU A 192 -12.02 4.44 0.40
CA LEU A 192 -13.05 3.53 -0.08
C LEU A 192 -13.96 3.07 1.08
N ILE A 193 -15.27 3.11 0.86
CA ILE A 193 -16.24 2.67 1.86
C ILE A 193 -16.19 1.14 2.02
N GLN A 194 -16.16 0.69 3.27
CA GLN A 194 -16.28 -0.72 3.62
C GLN A 194 -17.75 -1.16 3.65
N PHE A 195 -18.08 -2.19 2.87
CA PHE A 195 -19.42 -2.76 2.84
C PHE A 195 -19.48 -4.05 3.62
N ASN A 196 -20.42 -4.13 4.56
CA ASN A 196 -20.81 -5.42 5.11
C ASN A 196 -21.59 -6.19 4.05
N TRP A 197 -21.02 -7.29 3.60
CA TRP A 197 -21.62 -8.13 2.57
C TRP A 197 -21.82 -9.53 3.13
N ASN A 198 -23.00 -10.12 2.95
CA ASN A 198 -23.29 -11.51 3.37
C ASN A 198 -22.94 -11.85 4.84
N GLY A 199 -22.99 -10.88 5.75
CA GLY A 199 -22.70 -11.12 7.18
C GLY A 199 -21.22 -11.23 7.52
N THR A 200 -20.33 -10.70 6.66
CA THR A 200 -18.90 -10.55 6.94
C THR A 200 -18.66 -9.77 8.23
N THR A 201 -17.67 -10.20 9.01
CA THR A 201 -17.45 -9.67 10.37
C THR A 201 -16.55 -8.45 10.36
N ALA A 202 -15.52 -8.47 9.52
CA ALA A 202 -14.53 -7.40 9.45
C ALA A 202 -14.21 -7.10 7.98
N PRO A 203 -15.17 -6.66 7.14
CA PRO A 203 -14.98 -6.63 5.69
C PRO A 203 -13.96 -5.58 5.22
N VAL A 204 -13.17 -5.93 4.20
CA VAL A 204 -12.48 -4.94 3.36
C VAL A 204 -13.08 -4.89 1.97
N SER A 205 -13.19 -3.66 1.49
CA SER A 205 -13.57 -3.33 0.14
C SER A 205 -12.32 -3.02 -0.69
N GLY A 206 -12.32 -3.43 -1.94
CA GLY A 206 -11.46 -2.89 -2.99
C GLY A 206 -12.28 -2.50 -4.21
N ILE A 207 -11.70 -1.72 -5.10
CA ILE A 207 -12.20 -1.49 -6.45
C ILE A 207 -11.73 -2.66 -7.30
N TRP A 208 -12.65 -3.52 -7.74
CA TRP A 208 -12.30 -4.60 -8.67
C TRP A 208 -12.50 -4.15 -10.10
N PHE A 209 -11.70 -4.76 -10.97
CA PHE A 209 -11.79 -4.56 -12.41
C PHE A 209 -12.29 -5.83 -13.07
N ALA A 210 -13.10 -5.65 -14.10
CA ALA A 210 -13.77 -6.72 -14.82
C ALA A 210 -13.50 -6.63 -16.32
N ALA A 211 -13.58 -7.78 -17.00
CA ALA A 211 -13.55 -7.88 -18.44
C ALA A 211 -14.59 -8.91 -18.91
N ASP A 212 -15.34 -8.58 -19.96
CA ASP A 212 -16.32 -9.49 -20.55
C ASP A 212 -15.69 -10.30 -21.69
N ILE A 213 -15.70 -11.62 -21.55
CA ILE A 213 -15.07 -12.57 -22.48
C ILE A 213 -16.07 -13.64 -22.84
N GLN A 214 -16.42 -13.74 -24.12
CA GLN A 214 -17.32 -14.77 -24.66
C GLN A 214 -18.66 -14.86 -23.89
N GLY A 215 -19.22 -13.72 -23.49
CA GLY A 215 -20.50 -13.63 -22.79
C GLY A 215 -20.43 -13.94 -21.28
N LYS A 216 -19.24 -13.95 -20.69
CA LYS A 216 -19.02 -14.08 -19.26
C LYS A 216 -18.15 -12.95 -18.73
N THR A 217 -18.43 -12.47 -17.53
CA THR A 217 -17.60 -11.49 -16.83
C THR A 217 -16.50 -12.20 -16.05
N TYR A 218 -15.27 -11.74 -16.21
CA TYR A 218 -14.08 -12.22 -15.53
C TYR A 218 -13.54 -11.15 -14.62
N ASP A 219 -13.05 -11.57 -13.45
CA ASP A 219 -12.19 -10.77 -12.60
C ASP A 219 -10.75 -10.84 -13.15
N ILE A 220 -10.07 -9.70 -13.17
CA ILE A 220 -8.73 -9.58 -13.75
C ILE A 220 -7.57 -9.68 -12.74
N GLY A 221 -7.75 -10.16 -11.51
CA GLY A 221 -6.58 -10.46 -10.64
C GLY A 221 -6.01 -9.27 -9.86
N LEU A 222 -6.52 -8.06 -10.08
CA LEU A 222 -6.02 -6.80 -9.53
C LEU A 222 -7.16 -6.03 -8.86
N ASP A 223 -6.92 -5.49 -7.67
CA ASP A 223 -7.89 -4.69 -6.94
C ASP A 223 -7.21 -3.47 -6.31
N VAL A 224 -7.88 -2.31 -6.29
CA VAL A 224 -7.40 -1.08 -5.61
C VAL A 224 -8.13 -0.93 -4.28
N MET A 225 -7.43 -1.07 -3.16
CA MET A 225 -8.04 -1.15 -1.84
C MET A 225 -8.38 0.22 -1.25
N ASP A 226 -7.46 1.19 -1.29
CA ASP A 226 -7.66 2.49 -0.65
C ASP A 226 -6.77 3.55 -1.32
N PRO A 227 -7.34 4.57 -2.00
CA PRO A 227 -6.62 5.78 -2.40
C PRO A 227 -6.66 6.84 -1.28
N VAL A 228 -5.52 7.22 -0.67
CA VAL A 228 -5.48 8.11 0.53
C VAL A 228 -4.46 9.24 0.45
N TYR A 229 -4.75 10.41 1.01
CA TYR A 229 -3.87 11.59 1.01
C TYR A 229 -2.56 11.37 1.78
N TYR A 230 -1.42 11.85 1.28
CA TYR A 230 -0.11 11.68 1.92
C TYR A 230 0.52 13.00 2.40
N GLN A 231 1.35 12.89 3.44
CA GLN A 231 2.27 13.94 3.86
C GLN A 231 3.53 13.88 2.98
N ASN A 232 3.90 15.00 2.36
CA ASN A 232 5.18 15.13 1.66
C ASN A 232 6.36 14.94 2.63
N ASN A 233 7.50 14.49 2.10
CA ASN A 233 8.78 14.37 2.83
C ASN A 233 8.68 13.43 4.05
N ALA A 234 8.12 12.23 3.88
CA ALA A 234 8.18 11.20 4.90
C ALA A 234 9.30 10.19 4.60
N SER A 235 10.05 9.82 5.63
CA SER A 235 11.14 8.87 5.57
C SER A 235 11.13 7.93 6.76
N TYR A 236 11.77 6.78 6.61
CA TYR A 236 12.01 5.86 7.70
C TYR A 236 13.48 5.45 7.80
N SER A 237 13.89 5.05 8.99
CA SER A 237 15.13 4.31 9.24
C SER A 237 14.84 3.19 10.24
N THR A 238 15.49 2.05 10.09
CA THR A 238 15.35 0.91 10.99
C THR A 238 16.59 0.02 10.90
N THR A 239 16.86 -0.77 11.94
CA THR A 239 17.89 -1.79 11.93
C THR A 239 17.22 -3.16 11.96
N LYS A 240 17.30 -3.91 10.86
CA LYS A 240 16.78 -5.26 10.77
C LYS A 240 17.78 -6.24 11.39
N ALA A 241 17.33 -7.01 12.37
CA ALA A 241 18.16 -8.04 12.96
C ALA A 241 18.36 -9.21 12.00
N GLY A 242 19.61 -9.65 11.86
CA GLY A 242 20.00 -10.70 10.92
C GLY A 242 20.97 -11.71 11.51
N GLU A 243 21.00 -12.90 10.93
CA GLU A 243 21.85 -14.00 11.40
C GLU A 243 23.33 -13.79 11.11
N GLU A 244 23.61 -13.10 10.00
CA GLU A 244 24.95 -12.74 9.52
C GLU A 244 25.39 -11.36 10.02
N GLY A 245 24.55 -10.70 10.83
CA GLY A 245 24.71 -9.33 11.30
C GLY A 245 23.44 -8.52 11.08
N ASP A 246 23.34 -7.41 11.81
CA ASP A 246 22.24 -6.47 11.66
C ASP A 246 22.43 -5.60 10.41
N GLU A 247 21.32 -5.22 9.78
CA GLU A 247 21.30 -4.42 8.56
C GLU A 247 20.54 -3.11 8.80
N ASP A 248 21.20 -1.98 8.59
CA ASP A 248 20.54 -0.68 8.62
C ASP A 248 19.83 -0.41 7.29
N ILE A 249 18.53 -0.15 7.38
CA ILE A 249 17.63 0.08 6.24
C ILE A 249 16.98 1.43 6.42
N SER A 250 16.93 2.22 5.34
CA SER A 250 16.27 3.51 5.33
C SER A 250 15.73 3.82 3.95
N GLY A 251 14.68 4.64 3.89
CA GLY A 251 14.10 5.05 2.62
C GLY A 251 12.99 6.07 2.79
N GLU A 252 12.37 6.42 1.67
CA GLU A 252 11.14 7.20 1.65
C GLU A 252 9.96 6.31 2.06
N CYS A 253 8.98 6.90 2.74
CA CYS A 253 7.71 6.25 3.05
C CYS A 253 6.56 7.23 2.81
N TYR A 254 5.33 6.74 2.96
CA TYR A 254 4.13 7.57 2.91
C TYR A 254 3.52 7.60 4.29
N VAL A 255 3.16 8.79 4.80
CA VAL A 255 2.49 8.93 6.09
C VAL A 255 1.20 9.72 5.93
N LEU A 256 0.14 9.29 6.60
CA LEU A 256 -1.16 9.96 6.60
C LEU A 256 -1.70 10.09 8.03
N PRO A 257 -2.48 11.14 8.33
CA PRO A 257 -3.21 11.23 9.59
C PRO A 257 -4.42 10.28 9.60
N VAL A 258 -4.67 9.65 10.74
CA VAL A 258 -5.80 8.72 10.94
C VAL A 258 -6.50 8.98 12.27
N THR A 259 -7.80 8.70 12.33
CA THR A 259 -8.60 8.80 13.55
C THR A 259 -9.50 7.57 13.70
N TYR A 260 -9.41 6.91 14.86
CA TYR A 260 -10.17 5.72 15.22
C TYR A 260 -11.06 6.02 16.43
N GLN A 261 -12.36 5.70 16.31
CA GLN A 261 -13.37 6.04 17.32
C GLN A 261 -13.04 5.58 18.74
N GLN A 262 -12.38 4.43 18.88
CA GLN A 262 -12.13 3.80 20.17
C GLN A 262 -10.69 3.98 20.66
N LEU A 263 -9.76 4.24 19.74
CA LEU A 263 -8.32 4.23 20.03
C LEU A 263 -7.72 5.64 20.07
N GLY A 264 -8.30 6.60 19.35
CA GLY A 264 -7.79 7.98 19.28
C GLY A 264 -7.27 8.33 17.89
N SER A 265 -6.46 9.39 17.81
CA SER A 265 -5.88 9.87 16.54
C SER A 265 -4.40 9.55 16.46
N GLY A 266 -3.87 9.52 15.25
CA GLY A 266 -2.47 9.22 15.04
C GLY A 266 -2.12 9.22 13.56
N TYR A 267 -1.20 8.35 13.18
CA TYR A 267 -0.63 8.30 11.84
C TYR A 267 -0.53 6.88 11.33
N GLU A 268 -0.63 6.70 10.02
CA GLU A 268 -0.42 5.43 9.36
C GLU A 268 0.70 5.58 8.32
N ALA A 269 1.67 4.67 8.32
CA ALA A 269 2.87 4.75 7.49
C ALA A 269 3.01 3.54 6.56
N TYR A 270 3.18 3.77 5.25
CA TYR A 270 3.33 2.76 4.20
C TYR A 270 4.73 2.77 3.58
N GLY A 271 5.21 1.61 3.13
CA GLY A 271 6.50 1.48 2.43
C GLY A 271 7.71 1.45 3.37
N VAL A 272 7.49 1.38 4.68
CA VAL A 272 8.57 1.18 5.67
C VAL A 272 9.25 -0.16 5.39
N ALA A 273 10.58 -0.16 5.30
CA ALA A 273 11.43 -1.29 4.91
C ALA A 273 11.09 -1.93 3.54
N ASP A 274 10.45 -1.20 2.61
CA ASP A 274 9.90 -1.70 1.34
C ASP A 274 8.73 -2.70 1.50
N CYS A 275 8.09 -2.69 2.66
CA CYS A 275 7.25 -3.81 3.09
C CYS A 275 5.75 -3.69 2.81
N GLY A 276 5.35 -2.95 1.78
CA GLY A 276 4.02 -3.12 1.16
C GLY A 276 2.78 -3.08 2.07
N GLY A 277 2.85 -2.51 3.27
CA GLY A 277 1.74 -2.43 4.21
C GLY A 277 1.99 -1.45 5.34
N ALA A 278 0.99 -1.25 6.18
CA ALA A 278 0.92 -0.08 7.06
C ALA A 278 1.40 -0.34 8.49
N ILE A 279 2.16 0.60 9.04
CA ILE A 279 2.36 0.75 10.48
C ILE A 279 1.33 1.76 10.98
N ILE A 280 0.33 1.31 11.75
CA ILE A 280 -0.64 2.21 12.38
C ILE A 280 -0.11 2.64 13.74
N SER A 281 0.11 3.93 13.92
CA SER A 281 0.58 4.53 15.15
C SER A 281 -0.53 5.39 15.77
N ILE A 282 -1.15 4.94 16.85
CA ILE A 282 -2.05 5.77 17.64
C ILE A 282 -1.21 6.60 18.61
N VAL A 283 -1.43 7.92 18.63
CA VAL A 283 -0.61 8.85 19.41
C VAL A 283 -1.46 9.49 20.51
N ASP A 284 -1.00 9.36 21.75
CA ASP A 284 -1.57 10.06 22.91
C ASP A 284 -0.45 10.79 23.65
N GLY A 285 -0.42 12.13 23.50
CA GLY A 285 0.69 12.94 23.99
C GLY A 285 2.02 12.54 23.33
N ASN A 286 2.97 12.06 24.14
CA ASN A 286 4.28 11.61 23.68
C ASN A 286 4.37 10.09 23.50
N ASP A 287 3.29 9.36 23.77
CA ASP A 287 3.25 7.91 23.66
C ASP A 287 2.67 7.53 22.29
N ALA A 288 3.30 6.58 21.62
CA ALA A 288 2.80 5.98 20.38
C ALA A 288 2.52 4.50 20.59
N THR A 289 1.42 4.00 20.04
CA THR A 289 1.10 2.56 20.05
C THR A 289 0.99 2.07 18.61
N CYS A 290 1.87 1.13 18.23
CA CYS A 290 1.72 0.41 16.97
C CYS A 290 0.55 -0.56 17.09
N TYR A 291 -0.58 -0.22 16.47
CA TYR A 291 -1.70 -1.14 16.38
C TYR A 291 -1.42 -2.15 15.26
N PRO A 292 -1.54 -3.47 15.51
CA PRO A 292 -1.18 -4.47 14.52
C PRO A 292 -2.04 -4.32 13.26
N ASN A 293 -1.39 -3.92 12.18
CA ASN A 293 -1.95 -3.88 10.85
C ASN A 293 -1.08 -4.74 9.94
N VAL A 294 -1.70 -5.26 8.88
CA VAL A 294 -1.02 -6.13 7.94
C VAL A 294 0.08 -5.35 7.21
N ALA A 295 1.30 -5.81 7.40
CA ALA A 295 2.49 -5.42 6.67
C ALA A 295 2.53 -6.11 5.31
N ILE A 296 2.53 -7.45 5.28
CA ILE A 296 2.82 -8.24 4.07
C ILE A 296 2.00 -9.53 4.05
N TYR A 297 1.75 -10.08 2.86
CA TYR A 297 1.38 -11.49 2.69
C TYR A 297 2.55 -12.36 2.29
N TYR A 298 2.79 -13.42 3.07
CA TYR A 298 3.78 -14.42 2.76
C TYR A 298 3.17 -15.83 2.82
N ALA A 299 3.24 -16.55 1.70
CA ALA A 299 2.70 -17.90 1.56
C ALA A 299 1.23 -18.02 1.99
N GLY A 300 0.42 -16.99 1.68
CA GLY A 300 -1.00 -16.93 2.04
C GLY A 300 -1.29 -16.56 3.50
N SER A 301 -0.27 -16.21 4.29
CA SER A 301 -0.44 -15.75 5.67
C SER A 301 -0.21 -14.24 5.80
N ALA A 302 -1.06 -13.58 6.59
CA ALA A 302 -0.89 -12.18 6.97
C ALA A 302 0.25 -12.02 7.98
N ILE A 303 1.13 -11.06 7.72
CA ILE A 303 2.21 -10.63 8.60
C ILE A 303 1.87 -9.23 9.11
N TYR A 304 1.94 -9.01 10.42
CA TYR A 304 1.62 -7.75 11.08
C TYR A 304 2.87 -7.08 11.64
N TRP A 305 2.86 -5.75 11.69
CA TRP A 305 3.77 -4.99 12.54
C TRP A 305 3.32 -5.05 14.00
N GLY A 306 4.24 -5.23 14.93
CA GLY A 306 3.90 -5.28 16.36
C GLY A 306 5.05 -5.68 17.26
N ASP A 307 4.74 -6.21 18.42
CA ASP A 307 5.69 -6.79 19.38
C ASP A 307 5.25 -8.22 19.74
N ALA A 308 6.10 -9.21 19.41
CA ALA A 308 5.85 -10.63 19.68
C ALA A 308 5.74 -10.94 21.18
N GLN A 309 6.34 -10.08 22.01
CA GLN A 309 6.40 -10.25 23.46
C GLN A 309 5.18 -9.64 24.14
N ASN A 310 4.46 -8.74 23.46
CA ASN A 310 3.18 -8.24 23.93
C ASN A 310 2.08 -9.28 23.67
N SER A 311 1.20 -9.49 24.66
CA SER A 311 0.37 -10.70 24.81
C SER A 311 -0.56 -11.02 23.62
N ALA A 312 -1.04 -12.27 23.61
CA ALA A 312 -1.74 -12.96 22.52
C ALA A 312 -2.98 -12.28 21.91
N ASP A 313 -3.46 -11.17 22.49
CA ASP A 313 -4.70 -10.51 22.07
C ASP A 313 -4.50 -9.11 21.46
N ASN A 314 -3.27 -8.53 21.47
CA ASN A 314 -3.07 -7.19 20.92
C ASN A 314 -1.76 -6.99 20.15
N PHE A 315 -0.68 -7.76 20.40
CA PHE A 315 0.62 -7.64 19.70
C PHE A 315 1.14 -6.20 19.49
N ALA A 316 0.65 -5.22 20.24
CA ALA A 316 0.90 -3.82 19.94
C ALA A 316 2.31 -3.45 20.43
N ALA A 317 3.11 -2.79 19.59
CA ALA A 317 4.40 -2.29 20.03
C ALA A 317 4.24 -0.92 20.69
N ALA A 318 4.94 -0.70 21.80
CA ALA A 318 5.05 0.61 22.42
C ALA A 318 6.12 1.43 21.70
N GLY A 319 5.82 2.69 21.44
CA GLY A 319 6.72 3.64 20.83
C GLY A 319 6.56 5.02 21.47
N SER A 320 7.30 5.98 20.92
CA SER A 320 7.24 7.38 21.32
C SER A 320 6.91 8.26 20.13
N PHE A 321 6.29 9.40 20.42
CA PHE A 321 6.00 10.45 19.47
C PHE A 321 6.65 11.77 19.92
N ALA A 322 7.29 12.46 18.99
CA ALA A 322 7.92 13.74 19.23
C ALA A 322 7.58 14.75 18.14
N GLU A 323 7.39 16.01 18.55
CA GLU A 323 7.23 17.15 17.66
C GLU A 323 8.38 18.14 17.86
N ASN A 324 9.02 18.55 16.76
CA ASN A 324 10.04 19.57 16.75
C ASN A 324 9.76 20.56 15.61
N GLY A 325 9.06 21.64 15.93
CA GLY A 325 8.49 22.53 14.91
C GLY A 325 7.45 21.78 14.07
N ASP A 326 7.61 21.81 12.75
CA ASP A 326 6.72 21.12 11.80
C ASP A 326 7.09 19.65 11.58
N THR A 327 8.26 19.22 12.07
CA THR A 327 8.72 17.84 11.95
C THR A 327 8.18 16.99 13.08
N LYS A 328 7.63 15.82 12.71
CA LYS A 328 7.08 14.82 13.60
C LYS A 328 7.89 13.54 13.47
N THR A 329 8.10 12.85 14.58
CA THR A 329 8.85 11.60 14.63
C THR A 329 8.11 10.57 15.47
N ILE A 330 7.94 9.36 14.94
CA ILE A 330 7.47 8.18 15.66
C ILE A 330 8.63 7.21 15.77
N THR A 331 8.93 6.74 16.98
CA THR A 331 10.05 5.82 17.23
C THR A 331 9.57 4.57 17.95
N TYR A 332 9.98 3.41 17.46
CA TYR A 332 9.84 2.11 18.10
C TYR A 332 11.22 1.53 18.35
N ASP A 333 11.56 1.31 19.63
CA ASP A 333 12.84 0.69 20.01
C ASP A 333 12.89 -0.75 19.51
N ASP A 334 11.77 -1.45 19.65
CA ASP A 334 11.56 -2.83 19.24
C ASP A 334 10.30 -2.94 18.38
N LEU A 335 10.43 -3.54 17.21
CA LEU A 335 9.32 -3.79 16.32
C LEU A 335 9.52 -5.15 15.62
N SER A 336 8.45 -5.88 15.40
CA SER A 336 8.47 -7.24 14.90
C SER A 336 7.49 -7.41 13.75
N TRP A 337 7.83 -8.33 12.86
CA TRP A 337 6.89 -8.99 11.98
C TRP A 337 6.35 -10.24 12.62
N LEU A 338 5.03 -10.31 12.70
CA LEU A 338 4.34 -11.35 13.43
C LEU A 338 3.28 -11.99 12.54
N LEU A 339 3.14 -13.31 12.59
CA LEU A 339 1.91 -13.95 12.14
C LEU A 339 0.77 -13.64 13.13
N GLY A 340 -0.48 -13.80 12.69
CA GLY A 340 -1.66 -13.60 13.57
C GLY A 340 -1.69 -14.50 14.81
N ASN A 341 -0.87 -15.56 14.85
CA ASN A 341 -0.67 -16.42 16.02
C ASN A 341 0.47 -15.97 16.95
N GLY A 342 1.09 -14.81 16.69
CA GLY A 342 2.19 -14.24 17.47
C GLY A 342 3.59 -14.77 17.12
N GLN A 343 3.73 -15.64 16.12
CA GLN A 343 5.05 -16.10 15.70
C GLN A 343 5.83 -14.97 15.03
N GLU A 344 6.98 -14.61 15.61
CA GLU A 344 7.94 -13.65 15.06
C GLU A 344 8.64 -14.20 13.80
N LEU A 345 8.62 -13.41 12.73
CA LEU A 345 9.25 -13.69 11.44
C LEU A 345 10.41 -12.74 11.12
N GLY A 346 10.40 -11.56 11.73
CA GLY A 346 11.43 -10.53 11.56
C GLY A 346 11.43 -9.62 12.77
N TYR A 347 12.59 -9.09 13.11
CA TYR A 347 12.79 -8.21 14.24
C TYR A 347 13.59 -6.99 13.80
N PHE A 348 13.15 -5.84 14.26
CA PHE A 348 13.60 -4.53 13.85
C PHE A 348 13.83 -3.72 15.11
N THR A 349 14.92 -2.97 15.14
CA THR A 349 15.24 -2.06 16.24
C THR A 349 15.39 -0.64 15.72
N ASN A 350 15.21 0.33 16.62
CA ASN A 350 15.38 1.76 16.32
C ASN A 350 14.56 2.23 15.11
N THR A 351 13.36 1.66 14.92
CA THR A 351 12.50 2.02 13.80
C THR A 351 11.98 3.43 14.03
N THR A 352 12.34 4.34 13.13
CA THR A 352 11.97 5.75 13.20
C THR A 352 11.25 6.13 11.93
N ILE A 353 10.10 6.78 12.07
CA ILE A 353 9.32 7.36 10.98
C ILE A 353 9.32 8.87 11.19
N THR A 354 9.87 9.61 10.24
CA THR A 354 9.96 11.08 10.27
C THR A 354 9.14 11.66 9.13
N PHE A 355 8.30 12.65 9.43
CA PHE A 355 7.42 13.27 8.44
C PHE A 355 7.07 14.70 8.85
N GLY A 356 6.62 15.49 7.88
CA GLY A 356 6.45 16.93 8.07
C GLY A 356 7.79 17.70 8.04
N GLY A 357 7.71 19.03 7.97
CA GLY A 357 8.85 19.90 7.75
C GLY A 357 9.31 19.96 6.28
N THR A 358 10.05 21.01 5.94
CA THR A 358 10.53 21.30 4.57
C THR A 358 11.82 20.57 4.20
N GLY A 359 12.31 19.64 5.05
CA GLY A 359 13.69 19.16 5.00
C GLY A 359 13.97 17.70 5.37
N ALA A 360 12.96 16.82 5.48
CA ALA A 360 13.21 15.41 5.86
C ALA A 360 14.12 14.63 4.87
N ILE A 361 14.38 15.20 3.69
CA ILE A 361 15.29 14.66 2.67
C ILE A 361 16.78 14.85 3.04
N ASN A 362 17.12 15.70 4.01
CA ASN A 362 18.52 16.08 4.27
C ASN A 362 19.23 15.29 5.38
N ASP A 363 18.52 14.50 6.20
CA ASP A 363 19.07 13.91 7.43
C ASP A 363 19.13 12.37 7.45
N VAL A 364 19.00 11.70 6.30
CA VAL A 364 19.40 10.28 6.22
C VAL A 364 20.93 10.22 6.29
N ALA A 365 21.43 10.19 7.53
CA ALA A 365 22.83 9.98 7.83
C ALA A 365 23.22 8.55 7.46
N VAL A 366 23.52 8.31 6.19
CA VAL A 366 24.52 7.31 5.84
C VAL A 366 25.79 7.75 6.57
N ASP A 367 26.36 6.91 7.44
CA ASP A 367 27.67 7.17 8.04
C ASP A 367 28.69 7.27 6.89
N ASN A 368 28.84 8.49 6.36
CA ASN A 368 29.65 8.77 5.18
C ASN A 368 31.11 8.36 5.42
N ASN A 369 31.55 8.24 6.68
CA ASN A 369 32.91 7.82 7.00
C ASN A 369 33.18 6.37 6.58
N ASN A 370 32.16 5.50 6.58
CA ASN A 370 32.29 4.07 6.30
C ASN A 370 31.79 3.64 4.92
N ALA A 371 31.14 4.53 4.17
CA ALA A 371 30.70 4.22 2.81
C ALA A 371 31.90 3.98 1.85
N PRO A 372 31.77 3.10 0.84
CA PRO A 372 32.80 2.89 -0.17
C PRO A 372 33.17 4.18 -0.90
N VAL A 373 34.45 4.36 -1.17
CA VAL A 373 34.96 5.51 -1.92
C VAL A 373 34.97 5.19 -3.40
N GLU A 374 34.32 6.04 -4.19
CA GLU A 374 34.30 5.96 -5.64
C GLU A 374 34.91 7.22 -6.27
N TYR A 375 35.58 7.05 -7.41
CA TYR A 375 36.13 8.17 -8.17
C TYR A 375 35.51 8.26 -9.55
N PHE A 376 35.28 9.48 -10.01
CA PHE A 376 34.78 9.78 -11.35
C PHE A 376 35.62 10.88 -12.00
N ASN A 377 35.75 10.83 -13.32
CA ASN A 377 36.32 11.96 -14.06
C ASN A 377 35.29 13.11 -14.16
N LEU A 378 35.70 14.27 -14.70
CA LEU A 378 34.82 15.43 -14.83
C LEU A 378 33.66 15.26 -15.81
N GLN A 379 33.61 14.13 -16.53
CA GLN A 379 32.53 13.75 -17.43
C GLN A 379 31.60 12.69 -16.81
N GLY A 380 31.81 12.32 -15.54
CA GLY A 380 30.98 11.35 -14.83
C GLY A 380 31.32 9.88 -15.11
N VAL A 381 32.45 9.58 -15.75
CA VAL A 381 32.91 8.20 -15.97
C VAL A 381 33.69 7.71 -14.76
N ARG A 382 33.35 6.52 -14.24
CA ARG A 382 34.00 5.89 -13.09
C ARG A 382 35.47 5.59 -13.36
N VAL A 383 36.33 5.85 -12.38
CA VAL A 383 37.78 5.66 -12.42
C VAL A 383 38.17 4.73 -11.26
N ASN A 384 38.67 3.54 -11.57
CA ASN A 384 39.01 2.55 -10.54
C ASN A 384 40.31 2.90 -9.80
N GLU A 385 41.30 3.45 -10.52
CA GLU A 385 42.61 3.81 -9.98
C GLU A 385 42.99 5.21 -10.48
N PRO A 386 42.68 6.27 -9.72
CA PRO A 386 42.99 7.63 -10.12
C PRO A 386 44.50 7.89 -9.99
N VAL A 387 45.11 8.52 -10.99
CA VAL A 387 46.57 8.72 -11.08
C VAL A 387 46.98 10.04 -10.42
N ALA A 388 48.16 10.10 -9.79
CA ALA A 388 48.71 11.34 -9.24
C ALA A 388 48.72 12.48 -10.28
N GLY A 389 48.25 13.66 -9.88
CA GLY A 389 48.04 14.83 -10.74
C GLY A 389 46.68 14.88 -11.45
N GLN A 390 45.84 13.84 -11.34
CA GLN A 390 44.50 13.82 -11.92
C GLN A 390 43.48 14.55 -11.02
N ILE A 391 42.61 15.36 -11.62
CA ILE A 391 41.43 15.89 -10.94
C ILE A 391 40.29 14.88 -11.09
N VAL A 392 39.73 14.46 -9.95
CA VAL A 392 38.61 13.52 -9.87
C VAL A 392 37.52 14.07 -8.96
N ILE A 393 36.31 13.54 -9.17
CA ILE A 393 35.19 13.67 -8.25
C ILE A 393 35.24 12.43 -7.36
N ARG A 394 35.45 12.63 -6.06
CA ARG A 394 35.36 11.58 -5.04
C ARG A 394 33.95 11.59 -4.48
N ARG A 395 33.28 10.45 -4.55
CA ARG A 395 32.00 10.20 -3.89
C ARG A 395 32.23 9.21 -2.75
N GLN A 396 31.72 9.54 -1.57
CA GLN A 396 31.69 8.63 -0.42
C GLN A 396 30.34 8.79 0.26
N GLY A 397 29.47 7.78 0.14
CA GLY A 397 28.07 7.89 0.53
C GLY A 397 27.38 9.03 -0.22
N ASN A 398 26.91 10.03 0.54
CA ASN A 398 26.25 11.24 0.05
C ASN A 398 27.22 12.43 -0.11
N GLU A 399 28.47 12.31 0.33
CA GLU A 399 29.48 13.35 0.14
C GLU A 399 30.11 13.28 -1.25
N VAL A 400 30.09 14.41 -1.95
CA VAL A 400 30.75 14.58 -3.25
C VAL A 400 31.75 15.72 -3.13
N SER A 401 33.02 15.43 -3.41
CA SER A 401 34.10 16.42 -3.37
C SER A 401 34.98 16.32 -4.60
N LYS A 402 35.53 17.46 -5.05
CA LYS A 402 36.50 17.50 -6.14
C LYS A 402 37.90 17.52 -5.53
N LEU A 403 38.74 16.55 -5.90
CA LEU A 403 40.11 16.47 -5.39
C LEU A 403 41.14 16.31 -6.51
N LEU A 404 42.31 16.86 -6.25
CA LEU A 404 43.54 16.57 -6.99
C LEU A 404 44.23 15.40 -6.30
N VAL A 405 44.40 14.29 -7.03
CA VAL A 405 45.13 13.12 -6.53
C VAL A 405 46.58 13.54 -6.35
N LYS A 406 47.10 13.44 -5.12
CA LYS A 406 48.48 13.87 -4.80
C LYS A 406 49.51 12.80 -5.08
#